data_AF-A0A522W1T9-F1
#
_entry.id   AF-A0A522W1T9-F1
#
_cell.length_a   1.000
_cell.length_b   1.000
_cell.length_c   1.000
_cell.angle_alpha   90.00
_cell.angle_beta   90.00
_cell.angle_gamma   90.00
#
_symmetry.space_group_name_H-M   'P 1'
#
loop_
_entity.id
_entity.type
_entity.pdbx_description
1 polymer ?
#
loop_
_entity_poly.entity_id
_entity_poly.type
_entity_poly.pdbx_seq_one_letter_code
_entity_poly.pdbx_strand_id
1 'polypeptide(L)' 'MVADCNVRDLALAEQGVRRIAWAAGEMAVLAGIGERFARERPLAGIRVAACLHVTAETANLVRVL' A
#
# COMPACT_ATOMS: atom_id res chain seq x y z
N MET A 1 -6.11 5.03 -17.48
CA MET A 1 -6.03 3.55 -17.47
C MET A 1 -6.64 3.08 -16.17
N VAL A 2 -7.82 2.47 -16.20
CA VAL A 2 -8.29 1.68 -15.06
C VAL A 2 -7.48 0.40 -15.11
N ALA A 3 -6.69 0.12 -14.08
CA ALA A 3 -5.95 -1.12 -14.00
C ALA A 3 -6.94 -2.28 -13.87
N ASP A 4 -6.73 -3.37 -14.60
CA ASP A 4 -7.51 -4.59 -14.44
C ASP A 4 -7.36 -5.09 -12.99
N CYS A 5 -8.47 -5.17 -12.27
CA CYS A 5 -8.52 -5.68 -10.91
C CYS A 5 -9.80 -6.50 -10.69
N ASN A 6 -9.67 -7.63 -10.01
CA ASN A 6 -10.80 -8.47 -9.60
C ASN A 6 -10.95 -8.34 -8.08
N VAL A 7 -11.91 -7.52 -7.66
CA VAL A 7 -12.24 -7.27 -6.26
C VAL A 7 -13.74 -7.46 -6.04
N ARG A 8 -14.12 -7.80 -4.81
CA ARG A 8 -15.51 -8.13 -4.47
C ARG A 8 -16.48 -6.94 -4.63
N ASP A 9 -16.10 -5.77 -4.14
CA ASP A 9 -16.96 -4.57 -4.12
C ASP A 9 -16.11 -3.29 -4.05
N LEU A 10 -16.25 -2.42 -5.06
CA LEU A 10 -15.54 -1.14 -5.14
C LEU A 10 -16.15 -0.06 -4.23
N ALA A 11 -17.42 -0.18 -3.82
CA ALA A 11 -18.08 0.80 -2.95
C ALA A 11 -17.44 0.85 -1.55
N LEU A 12 -16.72 -0.21 -1.14
CA LEU A 12 -16.01 -0.27 0.14
C LEU A 12 -14.71 0.54 0.16
N ALA A 13 -14.28 1.13 -0.96
CA ALA A 13 -12.99 1.83 -1.08
C ALA A 13 -12.83 2.94 -0.01
N GLU A 14 -13.87 3.74 0.22
CA GLU A 14 -13.80 4.84 1.19
C GLU A 14 -13.58 4.32 2.63
N GLN A 15 -14.28 3.24 2.99
CA GLN A 15 -14.08 2.57 4.27
C GLN A 15 -12.67 1.94 4.36
N GLY A 16 -12.19 1.35 3.26
CA GLY A 16 -10.85 0.81 3.15
C GLY A 16 -9.79 1.87 3.43
N VAL A 17 -9.91 3.06 2.81
CA VAL A 17 -9.00 4.19 3.03
C VAL A 17 -8.93 4.57 4.51
N ARG A 18 -10.07 4.62 5.22
CA ARG A 18 -10.09 4.89 6.66
C ARG A 18 -9.34 3.84 7.47
N ARG A 19 -9.52 2.56 7.16
CA ARG A 19 -8.81 1.45 7.85
C ARG A 19 -7.31 1.48 7.58
N ILE A 20 -6.91 1.77 6.36
CA ILE A 20 -5.50 1.92 5.97
C ILE A 20 -4.86 3.07 6.75
N ALA A 21 -5.53 4.22 6.83
CA ALA A 21 -5.05 5.38 7.59
C ALA A 21 -4.93 5.07 9.10
N TRP A 22 -5.90 4.36 9.67
CA TRP A 22 -5.84 3.93 11.07
C TRP A 22 -4.65 2.99 11.32
N ALA A 23 -4.48 1.96 10.49
CA ALA A 23 -3.36 1.01 10.62
C ALA A 23 -1.98 1.68 10.46
N ALA A 24 -1.88 2.73 9.62
CA ALA A 24 -0.62 3.43 9.40
C ALA A 24 -0.04 4.04 10.69
N GLY A 25 -0.89 4.42 11.65
CA GLY A 25 -0.46 4.96 12.95
C GLY A 25 0.42 3.99 13.75
N GLU A 26 0.24 2.69 13.58
CA GLU A 26 0.98 1.64 14.28
C GLU A 26 2.18 1.09 13.47
N MET A 27 2.44 1.64 12.28
CA MET A 27 3.46 1.14 11.35
C MET A 27 4.67 2.06 11.23
N ALA A 28 5.20 2.56 12.35
CA ALA A 28 6.26 3.58 12.40
C ALA A 28 7.52 3.21 11.61
N VAL A 29 7.92 1.92 11.62
CA VAL A 29 9.07 1.44 10.83
C VAL A 29 8.82 1.61 9.34
N LEU A 30 7.62 1.28 8.88
CA LEU A 30 7.25 1.40 7.47
C LEU A 30 7.16 2.86 7.04
N ALA A 31 6.71 3.76 7.92
CA ALA A 31 6.72 5.20 7.67
C ALA A 31 8.15 5.73 7.41
N GLY A 32 9.11 5.35 8.25
CA GLY A 32 10.53 5.73 8.05
C GLY A 32 11.13 5.15 6.76
N ILE A 33 10.76 3.92 6.37
CA ILE A 33 11.15 3.34 5.08
C ILE A 33 10.55 4.17 3.93
N GLY A 34 9.29 4.58 4.02
CA GLY A 34 8.61 5.42 3.04
C GLY A 34 9.31 6.76 2.82
N GLU A 35 9.69 7.46 3.88
CA GLU A 35 10.45 8.71 3.79
C GLU A 35 11.79 8.53 3.06
N ARG A 36 12.49 7.43 3.34
CA ARG A 36 13.73 7.09 2.65
C ARG A 36 13.49 6.77 1.17
N PHE A 37 12.51 5.91 0.87
CA PHE A 37 12.20 5.45 -0.49
C PHE A 37 11.69 6.57 -1.39
N ALA A 38 10.99 7.57 -0.83
CA ALA A 38 10.58 8.75 -1.58
C ALA A 38 11.78 9.53 -2.18
N ARG A 39 12.92 9.55 -1.47
CA ARG A 39 14.16 10.21 -1.92
C ARG A 39 14.99 9.32 -2.83
N GLU A 40 15.20 8.06 -2.42
CA GLU A 40 16.14 7.14 -3.09
C GLU A 40 15.52 6.45 -4.31
N ARG A 41 14.19 6.31 -4.34
CA ARG A 41 13.42 5.57 -5.35
C ARG A 41 14.08 4.24 -5.75
N PRO A 42 14.42 3.37 -4.78
CA PRO A 42 15.26 2.19 -5.02
C PRO A 42 14.60 1.14 -5.92
N LEU A 43 13.27 1.19 -6.07
CA LEU A 43 12.49 0.26 -6.90
C LEU A 43 12.14 0.83 -8.28
N ALA A 44 12.70 1.98 -8.66
CA ALA A 44 12.44 2.58 -9.97
C ALA A 44 12.80 1.62 -11.11
N GLY A 45 11.83 1.34 -11.98
CA GLY A 45 11.99 0.42 -13.11
C GLY A 45 11.82 -1.06 -12.78
N ILE A 46 11.58 -1.41 -11.52
CA ILE A 46 11.35 -2.79 -11.08
C ILE A 46 9.85 -3.10 -11.09
N ARG A 47 9.46 -4.26 -11.64
CA ARG A 47 8.10 -4.80 -11.51
C ARG A 47 8.06 -5.76 -10.33
N VAL A 48 7.23 -5.46 -9.34
CA VAL A 48 7.07 -6.26 -8.12
C VAL A 48 5.75 -7.02 -8.19
N ALA A 49 5.79 -8.32 -7.89
CA ALA A 49 4.60 -9.14 -7.67
C ALA A 49 4.57 -9.59 -6.20
N ALA A 50 3.38 -9.62 -5.59
CA ALA A 50 3.21 -10.03 -4.20
C ALA A 50 2.08 -11.06 -4.07
N CYS A 51 2.33 -12.11 -3.30
CA CYS A 51 1.33 -13.08 -2.86
C CYS A 51 1.25 -13.00 -1.34
N LEU A 52 0.38 -12.12 -0.86
CA LEU A 52 0.21 -11.79 0.56
C LEU A 52 -1.29 -11.69 0.85
N HIS A 53 -1.66 -11.78 2.12
CA HIS A 53 -3.03 -11.47 2.55
C HIS A 53 -3.34 -10.01 2.23
N VAL A 54 -4.48 -9.74 1.60
CA VAL A 54 -4.88 -8.37 1.24
C VAL A 54 -5.53 -7.70 2.46
N THR A 55 -4.72 -7.02 3.26
CA THR A 55 -5.14 -6.32 4.49
C THR A 55 -4.82 -4.82 4.46
N ALA A 56 -5.21 -4.08 5.50
CA ALA A 56 -4.91 -2.64 5.63
C ALA A 56 -3.40 -2.38 5.76
N GLU A 57 -2.69 -3.27 6.44
CA GLU A 57 -1.23 -3.26 6.62
C GLU A 57 -0.52 -3.51 5.29
N THR A 58 -0.97 -4.48 4.49
CA THR A 58 -0.41 -4.74 3.17
C THR A 58 -0.67 -3.58 2.21
N ALA A 59 -1.81 -2.90 2.30
CA ALA A 59 -2.04 -1.69 1.53
C ALA A 59 -1.05 -0.56 1.90
N ASN A 60 -0.72 -0.39 3.20
CA ASN A 60 0.33 0.54 3.61
C ASN A 60 1.72 0.12 3.08
N LEU A 61 2.04 -1.18 3.10
CA LEU A 61 3.27 -1.69 2.50
C LEU A 61 3.36 -1.31 1.02
N VAL A 62 2.31 -1.60 0.23
CA VAL A 62 2.28 -1.29 -1.21
C VAL A 62 2.35 0.21 -1.49
N ARG A 63 1.88 1.08 -0.59
CA ARG A 63 2.02 2.54 -0.74
C ARG A 63 3.46 3.04 -0.58
N VAL A 64 4.32 2.27 0.09
CA VAL A 64 5.73 2.63 0.35
C VAL A 64 6.67 2.11 -0.73
N LEU A 65 6.34 0.98 -1.35
CA LEU A 65 7.13 0.36 -2.42
C LEU A 65 7.04 1.17 -3.73
#